data_AF-A0AAN7K291-F1
#
_entry.id   AF-A0AAN7K291-F1
#
_cell.length_a   1.000
_cell.length_b   1.000
_cell.length_c   1.000
_cell.angle_alpha   90.00
_cell.angle_beta   90.00
_cell.angle_gamma   90.00
#
_symmetry.space_group_name_H-M   'P 1'
#
loop_
_entity.id
_entity.type
_entity.pdbx_description
1 polymer ?
#
loop_
_entity_poly.entity_id
_entity_poly.type
_entity_poly.pdbx_seq_one_letter_code
_entity_poly.pdbx_strand_id
1 'polypeptide(L)'
;MAILVPQSENVTGDVVLDRRFLTPTLPSAADADGFVAPEINSFGNTFRDYDAASQGQKTVEEFYRLQHINQTYDFVKRMREEYGKLDKVEMSVWECCELLNDVMDDSDPDLDEPQIEHLLQTAEAIRKNYPDEDWLHLTALIHDLGKVLLHPSFGGLPQWAVVGDTFPLGCAFDETIVHHKYFKENPDYNNPNYNTKYGIYSEGCGLDNTLISWGHDDYMYLVAKENGTTLPQAGLFIIRYHSFYPLHKAGAYTHLMSEEDKGEPQVAAYIQ
;
A
#
# COMPACT_ATOMS: atom_id res chain seq x y z
N MET A 1 9.07 -1.22 -13.03
CA MET A 1 8.43 -0.24 -13.92
C MET A 1 9.34 0.97 -13.99
N ALA A 2 9.84 1.30 -15.18
CA ALA A 2 10.40 2.62 -15.45
C ALA A 2 9.25 3.52 -15.96
N ILE A 3 9.04 4.67 -15.33
CA ILE A 3 7.97 5.61 -15.69
C ILE A 3 8.52 6.58 -16.73
N LEU A 4 7.93 6.58 -17.92
CA LEU A 4 8.25 7.56 -18.95
C LEU A 4 7.65 8.92 -18.61
N VAL A 5 8.50 9.92 -18.40
CA VAL A 5 8.10 11.32 -18.35
C VAL A 5 8.30 11.91 -19.75
N PRO A 6 7.27 12.44 -20.42
CA PRO A 6 7.45 13.08 -21.72
C PRO A 6 8.41 14.27 -21.58
N GLN A 7 9.43 14.33 -22.44
CA GLN A 7 10.29 15.50 -22.54
C GLN A 7 9.44 16.68 -23.03
N SER A 8 9.35 17.75 -22.24
CA SER A 8 8.67 18.96 -22.67
C SER A 8 9.38 19.54 -23.89
N GLU A 9 8.64 19.73 -24.98
CA GLU A 9 9.12 20.50 -26.12
C GLU A 9 9.38 21.95 -25.66
N ASN A 10 10.57 22.47 -26.00
CA ASN A 10 11.02 23.83 -25.67
C ASN A 10 10.05 24.88 -26.23
N VAL A 11 9.12 25.37 -25.40
CA VAL A 11 8.45 26.65 -25.64
C VAL A 11 9.29 27.72 -24.97
N THR A 12 10.06 28.44 -25.77
CA THR A 12 10.84 29.60 -25.34
C THR A 12 9.91 30.73 -24.89
N GLY A 13 9.85 30.97 -23.58
CA GLY A 13 9.28 32.15 -22.97
C GLY A 13 10.00 32.43 -21.65
N ASP A 14 10.83 33.46 -21.63
CA ASP A 14 11.59 33.87 -20.44
C ASP A 14 10.65 34.17 -19.26
N VAL A 15 10.73 33.36 -18.22
CA VAL A 15 10.28 33.74 -16.87
C VAL A 15 11.44 33.48 -15.92
N VAL A 16 12.01 34.58 -15.41
CA VAL A 16 13.05 34.57 -14.39
C VAL A 16 12.48 33.94 -13.12
N LEU A 17 12.93 32.73 -12.79
CA LEU A 17 12.64 32.04 -11.53
C LEU A 17 13.53 32.61 -10.41
N ASP A 18 12.98 33.53 -9.60
CA ASP A 18 13.57 33.87 -8.29
C ASP A 18 13.47 32.64 -7.38
N ARG A 19 14.63 32.12 -6.99
CA ARG A 19 14.78 30.99 -6.08
C ARG A 19 14.38 31.42 -4.68
N ARG A 20 13.17 31.07 -4.25
CA ARG A 20 12.76 30.98 -2.84
C ARG A 20 11.47 30.16 -2.73
N PHE A 21 11.57 28.84 -2.90
CA PHE A 21 10.51 27.94 -2.45
C PHE A 21 10.59 27.85 -0.93
N LEU A 22 9.67 28.52 -0.27
CA LEU A 22 9.35 28.30 1.14
C LEU A 22 8.82 26.87 1.26
N THR A 23 9.50 26.02 2.02
CA THR A 23 8.92 24.78 2.54
C THR A 23 7.64 25.13 3.29
N PRO A 24 6.47 24.59 2.93
CA PRO A 24 5.29 24.74 3.76
C PRO A 24 5.56 24.04 5.09
N THR A 25 5.58 24.81 6.18
CA THR A 25 5.49 24.25 7.52
C THR A 25 4.13 23.58 7.66
N LEU A 26 4.13 22.27 7.92
CA LEU A 26 2.94 21.54 8.36
C LEU A 26 2.32 22.27 9.56
N PRO A 27 0.98 22.40 9.63
CA PRO A 27 0.32 22.94 10.81
C PRO A 27 0.74 22.12 12.04
N SER A 28 1.09 22.81 13.12
CA SER A 28 1.34 22.12 14.40
C SER A 28 0.08 21.38 14.83
N ALA A 29 0.25 20.25 15.52
CA ALA A 29 -0.79 19.33 16.00
C ALA A 29 -1.86 19.91 16.95
N ALA A 30 -2.07 21.23 16.97
CA ALA A 30 -3.05 21.94 17.77
C ALA A 30 -4.30 22.39 16.99
N ASP A 31 -4.31 22.32 15.65
CA ASP A 31 -5.47 22.64 14.82
C ASP A 31 -6.08 21.35 14.23
N ALA A 32 -6.74 20.57 15.09
CA ALA A 32 -7.36 19.30 14.71
C ALA A 32 -8.73 19.49 14.05
N ASP A 33 -8.74 19.76 12.75
CA ASP A 33 -9.72 19.15 11.84
C ASP A 33 -8.99 18.02 11.11
N GLY A 34 -8.83 16.90 11.82
CA GLY A 34 -8.24 15.69 11.25
C GLY A 34 -9.10 15.15 10.13
N PHE A 35 -8.46 14.46 9.18
CA PHE A 35 -9.15 13.67 8.18
C PHE A 35 -10.03 12.63 8.93
N VAL A 36 -11.27 12.34 8.48
CA VAL A 36 -12.18 11.31 9.07
C VAL A 36 -12.74 10.39 7.99
N ALA A 37 -12.42 9.09 8.02
CA ALA A 37 -12.89 8.10 7.05
C ALA A 37 -14.34 7.66 7.38
N PRO A 38 -15.21 7.44 6.39
CA PRO A 38 -16.58 7.00 6.61
C PRO A 38 -16.65 5.54 7.11
N GLU A 39 -17.52 5.26 8.09
CA GLU A 39 -17.66 3.91 8.68
C GLU A 39 -18.44 2.91 7.81
N ILE A 40 -19.19 3.38 6.81
CA ILE A 40 -20.19 2.58 6.07
C ILE A 40 -20.12 2.94 4.57
N ASN A 41 -20.22 1.93 3.69
CA ASN A 41 -20.24 2.13 2.25
C ASN A 41 -21.57 2.72 1.77
N SER A 42 -21.65 3.09 0.48
CA SER A 42 -22.87 3.67 -0.12
C SER A 42 -24.09 2.73 -0.13
N PHE A 43 -23.90 1.46 0.24
CA PHE A 43 -24.93 0.42 0.30
C PHE A 43 -25.39 0.09 1.73
N GLY A 44 -24.85 0.77 2.76
CA GLY A 44 -25.27 0.56 4.15
C GLY A 44 -24.58 -0.61 4.86
N ASN A 45 -23.56 -1.22 4.25
CA ASN A 45 -22.76 -2.27 4.86
C ASN A 45 -21.49 -1.69 5.48
N THR A 46 -21.04 -2.30 6.58
CA THR A 46 -19.67 -2.10 7.09
C THR A 46 -18.69 -2.67 6.09
N PHE A 47 -17.68 -1.90 5.71
CA PHE A 47 -16.60 -2.38 4.86
C PHE A 47 -15.92 -3.62 5.47
N ARG A 48 -15.62 -4.60 4.61
CA ARG A 48 -14.80 -5.78 4.93
C ARG A 48 -15.41 -6.70 6.00
N ASP A 49 -16.62 -7.21 5.76
CA ASP A 49 -17.24 -8.25 6.58
C ASP A 49 -16.75 -9.65 6.15
N TYR A 50 -15.91 -10.27 6.99
CA TYR A 50 -15.36 -11.62 6.79
C TYR A 50 -16.17 -12.74 7.51
N ASP A 51 -17.26 -12.41 8.21
CA ASP A 51 -18.06 -13.36 9.01
C ASP A 51 -19.41 -13.76 8.35
N ALA A 52 -19.90 -13.01 7.36
CA ALA A 52 -21.14 -13.29 6.61
C ALA A 52 -21.04 -14.39 5.52
N ALA A 53 -21.43 -15.63 5.84
CA ALA A 53 -21.36 -16.82 4.96
C ALA A 53 -21.80 -16.63 3.48
N SER A 54 -20.85 -16.30 2.61
CA SER A 54 -21.02 -16.17 1.15
C SER A 54 -20.01 -17.04 0.37
N GLN A 55 -20.25 -17.25 -0.94
CA GLN A 55 -19.31 -17.97 -1.80
C GLN A 55 -17.99 -17.18 -1.98
N GLY A 56 -18.06 -15.84 -2.05
CA GLY A 56 -16.90 -14.96 -2.16
C GLY A 56 -15.98 -15.06 -0.94
N GLN A 57 -16.53 -15.23 0.26
CA GLN A 57 -15.72 -15.39 1.47
C GLN A 57 -14.86 -16.66 1.48
N LYS A 58 -15.27 -17.75 0.82
CA LYS A 58 -14.42 -18.95 0.73
C LYS A 58 -13.18 -18.71 -0.15
N THR A 59 -13.32 -17.89 -1.19
CA THR A 59 -12.22 -17.46 -2.04
C THR A 59 -11.26 -16.57 -1.25
N VAL A 60 -11.81 -15.58 -0.52
CA VAL A 60 -11.05 -14.65 0.32
C VAL A 60 -10.34 -15.37 1.49
N GLU A 61 -10.99 -16.30 2.17
CA GLU A 61 -10.38 -17.08 3.26
C GLU A 61 -9.23 -17.97 2.73
N GLU A 62 -9.42 -18.64 1.59
CA GLU A 62 -8.35 -19.44 0.96
C GLU A 62 -7.20 -18.56 0.47
N PHE A 63 -7.49 -17.38 -0.07
CA PHE A 63 -6.52 -16.37 -0.43
C PHE A 63 -5.63 -16.02 0.77
N TYR A 64 -6.24 -15.62 1.90
CA TYR A 64 -5.49 -15.23 3.10
C TYR A 64 -4.78 -16.41 3.74
N ARG A 65 -5.36 -17.62 3.69
CA ARG A 65 -4.67 -18.84 4.10
C ARG A 65 -3.36 -19.02 3.32
N LEU A 66 -3.41 -18.91 1.99
CA LEU A 66 -2.21 -19.02 1.15
C LEU A 66 -1.22 -17.90 1.43
N GLN A 67 -1.68 -16.65 1.58
CA GLN A 67 -0.84 -15.51 1.91
C GLN A 67 -0.10 -15.76 3.24
N HIS A 68 -0.82 -16.07 4.32
CA HIS A 68 -0.24 -16.27 5.64
C HIS A 68 0.71 -17.45 5.71
N ILE A 69 0.54 -18.50 4.91
CA ILE A 69 1.44 -19.65 4.90
C ILE A 69 2.74 -19.33 4.15
N ASN A 70 2.66 -18.60 3.04
CA ASN A 70 3.76 -18.48 2.09
C ASN A 70 4.56 -17.18 2.20
N GLN A 71 3.98 -16.11 2.76
CA GLN A 71 4.70 -14.88 3.10
C GLN A 71 5.66 -15.16 4.27
N THR A 72 6.92 -15.43 3.93
CA THR A 72 8.02 -15.63 4.89
C THR A 72 9.06 -14.54 4.72
N TYR A 73 9.85 -14.30 5.77
CA TYR A 73 10.94 -13.33 5.77
C TYR A 73 11.89 -13.56 4.58
N ASP A 74 12.24 -14.83 4.32
CA ASP A 74 13.09 -15.22 3.19
C ASP A 74 12.41 -15.04 1.83
N PHE A 75 11.11 -15.33 1.72
CA PHE A 75 10.36 -15.08 0.50
C PHE A 75 10.40 -13.59 0.14
N VAL A 76 10.01 -12.72 1.06
CA VAL A 76 9.92 -11.27 0.79
C VAL A 76 11.28 -10.66 0.50
N LYS A 77 12.36 -11.11 1.16
CA LYS A 77 13.72 -10.66 0.80
C LYS A 77 14.07 -10.96 -0.65
N ARG A 78 13.74 -12.16 -1.14
CA ARG A 78 13.96 -12.52 -2.55
C ARG A 78 13.10 -11.69 -3.49
N MET A 79 11.83 -11.46 -3.13
CA MET A 79 10.92 -10.63 -3.94
C MET A 79 11.44 -9.20 -4.06
N ARG A 80 11.85 -8.57 -2.96
CA ARG A 80 12.47 -7.23 -2.98
C ARG A 80 13.75 -7.19 -3.82
N GLU A 81 14.61 -8.21 -3.72
CA GLU A 81 15.84 -8.29 -4.52
C GLU A 81 15.53 -8.42 -6.02
N GLU A 82 14.55 -9.24 -6.38
CA GLU A 82 14.17 -9.45 -7.77
C GLU A 82 13.48 -8.21 -8.36
N TYR A 83 12.43 -7.73 -7.70
CA TYR A 83 11.56 -6.69 -8.22
C TYR A 83 12.08 -5.28 -7.98
N GLY A 84 13.00 -5.09 -7.02
CA GLY A 84 13.70 -3.82 -6.81
C GLY A 84 14.61 -3.41 -7.97
N LYS A 85 14.89 -4.30 -8.93
CA LYS A 85 15.62 -3.98 -10.17
C LYS A 85 14.78 -3.15 -11.15
N LEU A 86 13.45 -3.20 -11.02
CA LEU A 86 12.48 -2.49 -11.85
C LEU A 86 12.60 -2.70 -13.36
N ASP A 87 13.19 -3.81 -13.79
CA ASP A 87 13.59 -4.13 -15.17
C ASP A 87 12.54 -4.91 -15.98
N LYS A 88 11.29 -4.98 -15.50
CA LYS A 88 10.23 -5.77 -16.13
C LYS A 88 9.64 -5.10 -17.38
N VAL A 89 9.13 -3.88 -17.22
CA VAL A 89 8.46 -3.10 -18.28
C VAL A 89 8.68 -1.60 -18.05
N GLU A 90 8.74 -0.84 -19.13
CA GLU A 90 8.74 0.63 -19.16
C GLU A 90 7.39 1.10 -19.73
N MET A 91 6.68 1.95 -18.98
CA MET A 91 5.36 2.47 -19.36
C MET A 91 5.03 3.74 -18.56
N SER A 92 4.11 4.54 -19.08
CA SER A 92 3.51 5.66 -18.37
C SER A 92 2.51 5.20 -17.30
N VAL A 93 2.16 6.11 -16.38
CA VAL A 93 1.13 5.86 -15.35
C VAL A 93 -0.21 5.49 -15.99
N TRP A 94 -0.60 6.14 -17.09
CA TRP A 94 -1.88 5.87 -17.74
C TRP A 94 -1.92 4.51 -18.42
N GLU A 95 -0.84 4.12 -19.11
CA GLU A 95 -0.71 2.77 -19.67
C GLU A 95 -0.78 1.70 -18.57
N CYS A 96 -0.23 1.99 -17.39
CA CYS A 96 -0.33 1.11 -16.22
C CYS A 96 -1.79 0.99 -15.72
N CYS A 97 -2.55 2.08 -15.68
CA CYS A 97 -3.98 2.05 -15.36
C CYS A 97 -4.77 1.20 -16.36
N GLU A 98 -4.53 1.39 -17.66
CA GLU A 98 -5.19 0.63 -18.73
C GLU A 98 -4.85 -0.86 -18.66
N LEU A 99 -3.62 -1.22 -18.29
CA LEU A 99 -3.19 -2.61 -18.12
C LEU A 99 -3.96 -3.34 -17.01
N LEU A 100 -4.39 -2.62 -15.97
CA LEU A 100 -5.11 -3.19 -14.83
C LEU A 100 -6.61 -3.35 -15.07
N ASN A 101 -7.13 -2.91 -16.21
CA ASN A 101 -8.56 -3.02 -16.52
C ASN A 101 -9.08 -4.47 -16.52
N ASP A 102 -8.22 -5.46 -16.75
CA ASP A 102 -8.60 -6.88 -16.76
C ASP A 102 -8.27 -7.62 -15.45
N VAL A 103 -7.85 -6.90 -14.40
CA VAL A 103 -7.50 -7.46 -13.09
C VAL A 103 -8.71 -7.40 -12.16
N MET A 104 -9.06 -8.54 -11.55
CA MET A 104 -9.97 -8.61 -10.41
C MET A 104 -9.20 -9.02 -9.14
N ASP A 105 -9.48 -8.36 -8.03
CA ASP A 105 -8.81 -8.58 -6.74
C ASP A 105 -9.54 -9.65 -5.92
N ASP A 106 -8.92 -10.84 -5.74
CA ASP A 106 -9.54 -11.95 -5.01
C ASP A 106 -9.53 -11.77 -3.48
N SER A 107 -8.88 -10.72 -2.97
CA SER A 107 -8.75 -10.45 -1.53
C SER A 107 -9.83 -9.51 -0.99
N ASP A 108 -10.45 -8.73 -1.88
CA ASP A 108 -11.44 -7.73 -1.55
C ASP A 108 -12.85 -8.35 -1.53
N PRO A 109 -13.54 -8.40 -0.37
CA PRO A 109 -14.91 -8.89 -0.31
C PRO A 109 -15.94 -7.90 -0.88
N ASP A 110 -15.54 -6.65 -1.15
CA ASP A 110 -16.41 -5.54 -1.52
C ASP A 110 -16.27 -5.11 -3.01
N LEU A 111 -15.24 -5.59 -3.73
CA LEU A 111 -14.93 -5.16 -5.10
C LEU A 111 -15.31 -6.20 -6.17
N ASP A 112 -16.31 -5.88 -7.00
CA ASP A 112 -16.68 -6.64 -8.22
C ASP A 112 -16.32 -5.85 -9.51
N GLU A 113 -15.70 -4.67 -9.39
CA GLU A 113 -15.42 -3.73 -10.49
C GLU A 113 -13.98 -3.85 -11.01
N PRO A 114 -13.72 -3.49 -12.29
CA PRO A 114 -12.36 -3.39 -12.82
C PRO A 114 -11.47 -2.47 -12.01
N GLN A 115 -10.20 -2.84 -11.81
CA GLN A 115 -9.25 -2.07 -11.01
C GLN A 115 -9.11 -0.60 -11.45
N ILE A 116 -9.23 -0.28 -12.74
CA ILE A 116 -9.17 1.11 -13.22
C ILE A 116 -10.33 1.96 -12.69
N GLU A 117 -11.52 1.38 -12.51
CA GLU A 117 -12.68 2.09 -11.96
C GLU A 117 -12.42 2.46 -10.50
N HIS A 118 -11.89 1.51 -9.70
CA HIS A 118 -11.44 1.77 -8.32
C HIS A 118 -10.46 2.94 -8.25
N LEU A 119 -9.38 2.91 -9.05
CA LEU A 119 -8.36 3.98 -9.04
C LEU A 119 -8.97 5.36 -9.31
N LEU A 120 -9.88 5.46 -10.28
CA LEU A 120 -10.56 6.71 -10.62
C LEU A 120 -11.57 7.13 -9.56
N GLN A 121 -12.31 6.21 -8.97
CA GLN A 121 -13.26 6.48 -7.89
C GLN A 121 -12.55 7.03 -6.66
N THR A 122 -11.47 6.38 -6.22
CA THR A 122 -10.66 6.84 -5.08
C THR A 122 -10.06 8.20 -5.36
N ALA A 123 -9.45 8.40 -6.53
CA ALA A 123 -8.87 9.69 -6.91
C ALA A 123 -9.91 10.81 -6.94
N GLU A 124 -11.09 10.58 -7.51
CA GLU A 124 -12.16 11.59 -7.57
C GLU A 124 -12.80 11.87 -6.19
N ALA A 125 -12.95 10.85 -5.34
CA ALA A 125 -13.42 11.03 -3.97
C ALA A 125 -12.46 11.91 -3.17
N ILE A 126 -11.16 11.61 -3.25
CA ILE A 126 -10.11 12.42 -2.62
C ILE A 126 -10.06 13.83 -3.21
N ARG A 127 -10.14 13.99 -4.53
CA ARG A 127 -10.20 15.31 -5.19
C ARG A 127 -11.36 16.16 -4.70
N LYS A 128 -12.51 15.54 -4.43
CA LYS A 128 -13.70 16.23 -3.93
C LYS A 128 -13.56 16.64 -2.47
N ASN A 129 -12.97 15.79 -1.63
CA ASN A 129 -12.85 16.03 -0.19
C ASN A 129 -11.66 16.93 0.16
N TYR A 130 -10.60 16.90 -0.66
CA TYR A 130 -9.34 17.62 -0.44
C TYR A 130 -8.91 18.38 -1.70
N PRO A 131 -9.69 19.35 -2.18
CA PRO A 131 -9.52 19.96 -3.51
C PRO A 131 -8.17 20.66 -3.73
N ASP A 132 -7.51 21.10 -2.65
CA ASP A 132 -6.24 21.83 -2.71
C ASP A 132 -5.00 20.92 -2.56
N GLU A 133 -5.18 19.61 -2.35
CA GLU A 133 -4.11 18.63 -2.12
C GLU A 133 -3.87 17.75 -3.35
N ASP A 134 -3.39 18.34 -4.45
CA ASP A 134 -3.19 17.67 -5.75
C ASP A 134 -2.32 16.40 -5.67
N TRP A 135 -1.27 16.42 -4.86
CA TRP A 135 -0.41 15.26 -4.60
C TRP A 135 -1.19 14.09 -4.01
N LEU A 136 -2.23 14.35 -3.20
CA LEU A 136 -3.06 13.32 -2.59
C LEU A 136 -4.00 12.69 -3.64
N HIS A 137 -4.47 13.48 -4.62
CA HIS A 137 -5.28 12.98 -5.74
C HIS A 137 -4.45 12.01 -6.58
N LEU A 138 -3.19 12.39 -6.87
CA LEU A 138 -2.27 11.52 -7.60
C LEU A 138 -1.91 10.28 -6.79
N THR A 139 -1.66 10.42 -5.48
CA THR A 139 -1.39 9.29 -4.58
C THR A 139 -2.55 8.29 -4.62
N ALA A 140 -3.78 8.79 -4.57
CA ALA A 140 -4.99 7.98 -4.68
C ALA A 140 -5.15 7.31 -6.06
N LEU A 141 -4.75 7.97 -7.15
CA LEU A 141 -4.79 7.35 -8.48
C LEU A 141 -3.76 6.23 -8.63
N ILE A 142 -2.61 6.31 -7.96
CA ILE A 142 -1.50 5.38 -8.21
C ILE A 142 -1.30 4.29 -7.15
N HIS A 143 -1.98 4.36 -6.00
CA HIS A 143 -1.72 3.50 -4.84
C HIS A 143 -1.70 2.01 -5.20
N ASP A 144 -2.66 1.59 -6.04
CA ASP A 144 -2.89 0.20 -6.40
C ASP A 144 -2.17 -0.23 -7.69
N LEU A 145 -1.40 0.65 -8.33
CA LEU A 145 -0.69 0.32 -9.57
C LEU A 145 0.35 -0.79 -9.40
N GLY A 146 0.74 -1.11 -8.16
CA GLY A 146 1.58 -2.26 -7.88
C GLY A 146 0.94 -3.60 -8.24
N LYS A 147 -0.39 -3.65 -8.44
CA LYS A 147 -1.14 -4.85 -8.87
C LYS A 147 -0.71 -5.36 -10.25
N VAL A 148 0.07 -4.60 -11.02
CA VAL A 148 0.64 -5.06 -12.30
C VAL A 148 1.50 -6.31 -12.16
N LEU A 149 1.97 -6.64 -10.94
CA LEU A 149 2.63 -7.90 -10.63
C LEU A 149 1.82 -9.15 -11.02
N LEU A 150 0.49 -9.05 -11.12
CA LEU A 150 -0.41 -10.10 -11.60
C LEU A 150 -0.29 -10.32 -13.12
N HIS A 151 0.15 -9.32 -13.87
CA HIS A 151 0.25 -9.41 -15.32
C HIS A 151 1.47 -10.27 -15.72
N PRO A 152 1.38 -11.15 -16.74
CA PRO A 152 2.48 -12.01 -17.17
C PRO A 152 3.78 -11.27 -17.49
N SER A 153 3.71 -10.06 -18.04
CA SER A 153 4.90 -9.22 -18.33
C SER A 153 5.67 -8.80 -17.07
N PHE A 154 5.05 -8.83 -15.90
CA PHE A 154 5.68 -8.55 -14.61
C PHE A 154 5.96 -9.82 -13.79
N GLY A 155 5.70 -11.01 -14.35
CA GLY A 155 5.97 -12.30 -13.71
C GLY A 155 4.72 -13.11 -13.41
N GLY A 156 3.52 -12.53 -13.48
CA GLY A 156 2.28 -13.25 -13.27
C GLY A 156 2.21 -13.90 -11.89
N LEU A 157 2.54 -13.12 -10.84
CA LEU A 157 2.55 -13.62 -9.48
C LEU A 157 1.14 -14.07 -9.05
N PRO A 158 1.04 -15.06 -8.15
CA PRO A 158 -0.26 -15.42 -7.59
C PRO A 158 -0.81 -14.25 -6.76
N GLN A 159 -2.14 -14.11 -6.70
CA GLN A 159 -2.83 -13.02 -5.99
C GLN A 159 -2.30 -12.84 -4.56
N TRP A 160 -2.10 -13.93 -3.80
CA TRP A 160 -1.62 -13.86 -2.41
C TRP A 160 -0.23 -13.20 -2.24
N ALA A 161 0.55 -13.10 -3.33
CA ALA A 161 1.84 -12.43 -3.36
C ALA A 161 1.77 -11.01 -3.96
N VAL A 162 0.56 -10.47 -4.17
CA VAL A 162 0.35 -9.15 -4.77
C VAL A 162 -0.66 -8.31 -3.97
N VAL A 163 -1.85 -8.83 -3.70
CA VAL A 163 -2.95 -8.07 -3.08
C VAL A 163 -3.15 -8.44 -1.61
N GLY A 164 -4.19 -7.90 -0.99
CA GLY A 164 -4.61 -8.19 0.38
C GLY A 164 -3.85 -7.42 1.47
N ASP A 165 -4.37 -7.52 2.68
CA ASP A 165 -3.82 -6.87 3.87
C ASP A 165 -2.36 -7.29 4.10
N THR A 166 -1.56 -6.35 4.58
CA THR A 166 -0.13 -6.55 4.83
C THR A 166 0.20 -6.63 6.31
N PHE A 167 1.33 -7.27 6.62
CA PHE A 167 1.79 -7.47 7.99
C PHE A 167 3.33 -7.55 8.07
N PRO A 168 3.94 -7.18 9.21
CA PRO A 168 5.38 -7.30 9.40
C PRO A 168 5.82 -8.77 9.50
N LEU A 169 6.93 -9.06 8.85
CA LEU A 169 7.68 -10.32 8.94
C LEU A 169 8.88 -10.14 9.85
N GLY A 170 9.44 -11.22 10.38
CA GLY A 170 10.62 -11.15 11.24
C GLY A 170 10.33 -10.75 12.70
N CYS A 171 9.05 -10.61 13.06
CA CYS A 171 8.54 -10.53 14.43
C CYS A 171 7.23 -11.33 14.54
N ALA A 172 6.68 -11.45 15.76
CA ALA A 172 5.47 -12.22 16.00
C ALA A 172 4.27 -11.64 15.21
N PHE A 173 3.44 -12.54 14.67
CA PHE A 173 2.18 -12.17 14.01
C PHE A 173 1.12 -11.82 15.06
N ASP A 174 0.58 -10.62 14.98
CA ASP A 174 -0.43 -10.07 15.90
C ASP A 174 -1.82 -10.64 15.59
N GLU A 175 -2.63 -10.90 16.62
CA GLU A 175 -3.95 -11.53 16.48
C GLU A 175 -4.97 -10.64 15.73
N THR A 176 -4.67 -9.36 15.54
CA THR A 176 -5.46 -8.42 14.73
C THR A 176 -5.36 -8.65 13.23
N ILE A 177 -4.39 -9.43 12.76
CA ILE A 177 -4.29 -9.80 11.34
C ILE A 177 -5.47 -10.71 10.99
N VAL A 178 -6.16 -10.39 9.88
CA VAL A 178 -7.30 -11.16 9.37
C VAL A 178 -6.93 -12.65 9.26
N HIS A 179 -7.84 -13.55 9.62
CA HIS A 179 -7.59 -15.01 9.59
C HIS A 179 -6.26 -15.49 10.23
N HIS A 180 -5.81 -14.85 11.32
CA HIS A 180 -4.57 -15.15 12.04
C HIS A 180 -4.29 -16.65 12.30
N LYS A 181 -5.35 -17.45 12.48
CA LYS A 181 -5.29 -18.90 12.71
C LYS A 181 -4.36 -19.66 11.74
N TYR A 182 -4.21 -19.19 10.50
CA TYR A 182 -3.40 -19.85 9.47
C TYR A 182 -1.90 -19.63 9.62
N PHE A 183 -1.44 -18.64 10.39
CA PHE A 183 -0.02 -18.45 10.63
C PHE A 183 0.63 -19.65 11.34
N LYS A 184 -0.14 -20.50 12.03
CA LYS A 184 0.40 -21.74 12.63
C LYS A 184 1.07 -22.68 11.61
N GLU A 185 0.71 -22.57 10.33
CA GLU A 185 1.30 -23.32 9.23
C GLU A 185 2.49 -22.59 8.56
N ASN A 186 2.71 -21.31 8.87
CA ASN A 186 3.85 -20.54 8.36
C ASN A 186 5.16 -21.01 9.03
N PRO A 187 6.23 -21.30 8.25
CA PRO A 187 7.53 -21.66 8.79
C PRO A 187 8.13 -20.68 9.80
N ASP A 188 7.84 -19.38 9.66
CA ASP A 188 8.36 -18.32 10.52
C ASP A 188 7.62 -18.21 11.86
N TYR A 189 6.41 -18.78 11.99
CA TYR A 189 5.59 -18.67 13.20
C TYR A 189 6.28 -19.25 14.44
N ASN A 190 6.97 -20.39 14.28
CA ASN A 190 7.71 -21.04 15.36
C ASN A 190 9.23 -20.78 15.29
N ASN A 191 9.68 -19.88 14.41
CA ASN A 191 11.09 -19.56 14.28
C ASN A 191 11.55 -18.75 15.52
N PRO A 192 12.53 -19.22 16.30
CA PRO A 192 12.96 -18.56 17.55
C PRO A 192 13.54 -17.15 17.33
N ASN A 193 13.93 -16.81 16.10
CA ASN A 193 14.39 -15.45 15.77
C ASN A 193 13.24 -14.48 15.53
N TYR A 194 12.03 -14.97 15.18
CA TYR A 194 10.91 -14.15 14.73
C TYR A 194 9.71 -14.22 15.68
N ASN A 195 9.55 -15.29 16.45
CA ASN A 195 8.34 -15.53 17.25
C ASN A 195 8.21 -14.71 18.55
N THR A 196 8.94 -13.60 18.67
CA THR A 196 8.82 -12.66 19.80
C THR A 196 8.27 -11.32 19.33
N LYS A 197 7.79 -10.48 20.27
CA LYS A 197 7.21 -9.16 19.97
C LYS A 197 8.05 -8.31 19.01
N TYR A 198 9.38 -8.33 19.19
CA TYR A 198 10.30 -7.57 18.36
C TYR A 198 11.00 -8.45 17.32
N GLY A 199 11.15 -9.76 17.57
CA GLY A 199 11.91 -10.66 16.71
C GLY A 199 13.31 -10.10 16.45
N ILE A 200 13.58 -9.74 15.20
CA ILE A 200 14.87 -9.15 14.77
C ILE A 200 14.94 -7.61 14.88
N TYR A 201 13.83 -6.94 15.19
CA TYR A 201 13.76 -5.48 15.23
C TYR A 201 14.09 -4.91 16.61
N SER A 202 14.39 -3.61 16.64
CA SER A 202 14.43 -2.84 17.88
C SER A 202 13.14 -2.05 18.07
N GLU A 203 12.83 -1.68 19.32
CA GLU A 203 11.73 -0.76 19.61
C GLU A 203 11.94 0.58 18.88
N GLY A 204 10.87 1.08 18.27
CA GLY A 204 10.86 2.35 17.55
C GLY A 204 11.84 2.41 16.37
N CYS A 205 12.17 1.27 15.75
CA CYS A 205 13.13 1.21 14.64
C CYS A 205 12.68 1.98 13.39
N GLY A 206 11.39 2.29 13.28
CA GLY A 206 10.79 2.91 12.10
C GLY A 206 10.29 1.86 11.12
N LEU A 207 9.11 2.08 10.53
CA LEU A 207 8.49 1.13 9.60
C LEU A 207 9.35 0.90 8.37
N ASP A 208 10.10 1.91 7.94
CA ASP A 208 11.06 1.81 6.84
C ASP A 208 12.18 0.77 7.08
N ASN A 209 12.46 0.45 8.35
CA ASN A 209 13.42 -0.58 8.76
C ASN A 209 12.76 -1.94 9.05
N THR A 210 11.45 -2.06 8.84
CA THR A 210 10.71 -3.31 8.94
C THR A 210 10.52 -3.94 7.57
N LEU A 211 10.47 -5.28 7.54
CA LEU A 211 10.09 -6.02 6.35
C LEU A 211 8.59 -6.33 6.44
N ILE A 212 7.79 -5.70 5.60
CA ILE A 212 6.35 -5.97 5.46
C ILE A 212 6.15 -7.07 4.40
N SER A 213 5.11 -7.89 4.54
CA SER A 213 4.69 -8.89 3.54
C SER A 213 4.70 -8.30 2.12
N TRP A 214 5.20 -9.05 1.15
CA TRP A 214 5.38 -8.55 -0.22
C TRP A 214 4.04 -8.39 -0.94
N GLY A 215 3.86 -7.27 -1.64
CA GLY A 215 2.67 -6.97 -2.41
C GLY A 215 2.78 -5.68 -3.22
N HIS A 216 1.62 -5.22 -3.70
CA HIS A 216 1.46 -4.02 -4.51
C HIS A 216 1.95 -2.75 -3.80
N ASP A 217 1.70 -2.59 -2.50
CA ASP A 217 2.19 -1.47 -1.69
C ASP A 217 3.71 -1.27 -1.84
N ASP A 218 4.47 -2.31 -1.51
CA ASP A 218 5.93 -2.25 -1.42
C ASP A 218 6.55 -2.14 -2.82
N TYR A 219 5.98 -2.82 -3.81
CA TYR A 219 6.41 -2.68 -5.20
C TYR A 219 6.13 -1.28 -5.76
N MET A 220 4.95 -0.72 -5.51
CA MET A 220 4.60 0.62 -5.99
C MET A 220 5.42 1.71 -5.28
N TYR A 221 5.71 1.53 -3.99
CA TYR A 221 6.68 2.38 -3.28
C TYR A 221 8.07 2.33 -3.93
N LEU A 222 8.59 1.14 -4.25
CA LEU A 222 9.88 1.00 -4.94
C LEU A 222 9.87 1.69 -6.30
N VAL A 223 8.81 1.50 -7.09
CA VAL A 223 8.63 2.20 -8.37
C VAL A 223 8.67 3.71 -8.18
N ALA A 224 7.87 4.26 -7.26
CA ALA A 224 7.77 5.70 -7.06
C ALA A 224 9.12 6.29 -6.63
N LYS A 225 9.79 5.63 -5.69
CA LYS A 225 11.09 6.05 -5.15
C LYS A 225 12.20 6.04 -6.19
N GLU A 226 12.39 4.92 -6.89
CA GLU A 226 13.50 4.75 -7.84
C GLU A 226 13.30 5.53 -9.14
N ASN A 227 12.05 5.88 -9.49
CA ASN A 227 11.77 6.81 -10.60
C ASN A 227 11.88 8.29 -10.20
N GLY A 228 12.29 8.59 -8.96
CA GLY A 228 12.54 9.96 -8.51
C GLY A 228 11.28 10.81 -8.40
N THR A 229 10.17 10.22 -7.92
CA THR A 229 8.91 10.94 -7.71
C THR A 229 9.09 12.22 -6.89
N THR A 230 8.25 13.21 -7.16
CA THR A 230 8.17 14.45 -6.37
C THR A 230 7.04 14.42 -5.32
N LEU A 231 6.38 13.28 -5.13
CA LEU A 231 5.38 13.13 -4.08
C LEU A 231 6.02 13.41 -2.71
N PRO A 232 5.29 14.04 -1.78
CA PRO A 232 5.76 14.23 -0.42
C PRO A 232 5.89 12.88 0.30
N GLN A 233 6.64 12.88 1.41
CA GLN A 233 6.86 11.69 2.23
C GLN A 233 5.54 11.04 2.67
N ALA A 234 4.51 11.82 3.00
CA ALA A 234 3.18 11.33 3.31
C ALA A 234 2.57 10.51 2.17
N GLY A 235 2.70 10.95 0.91
CA GLY A 235 2.22 10.20 -0.26
C GLY A 235 2.92 8.85 -0.42
N LEU A 236 4.24 8.82 -0.21
CA LEU A 236 5.02 7.58 -0.21
C LEU A 236 4.65 6.65 0.95
N PHE A 237 4.37 7.21 2.13
CA PHE A 237 3.91 6.45 3.29
C PHE A 237 2.56 5.78 3.00
N ILE A 238 1.60 6.53 2.44
CA ILE A 238 0.29 5.98 2.09
C ILE A 238 0.45 4.84 1.07
N ILE A 239 1.16 5.05 -0.03
CA ILE A 239 1.39 3.98 -1.03
C ILE A 239 1.97 2.73 -0.38
N ARG A 240 2.94 2.89 0.52
CA ARG A 240 3.66 1.75 1.13
C ARG A 240 2.90 1.01 2.22
N TYR A 241 1.92 1.65 2.86
CA TYR A 241 1.29 1.10 4.07
C TYR A 241 -0.24 1.18 4.07
N HIS A 242 -0.89 1.54 2.96
CA HIS A 242 -2.36 1.61 2.86
C HIS A 242 -3.05 0.24 3.01
N SER A 243 -2.33 -0.87 2.77
CA SER A 243 -2.83 -2.21 3.06
C SER A 243 -2.46 -2.69 4.47
N PHE A 244 -1.77 -1.90 5.30
CA PHE A 244 -1.29 -2.32 6.63
C PHE A 244 -2.39 -2.17 7.71
N TYR A 245 -3.52 -2.84 7.51
CA TYR A 245 -4.70 -2.77 8.38
C TYR A 245 -4.47 -3.02 9.87
N PRO A 246 -3.65 -4.02 10.27
CA PRO A 246 -3.29 -4.20 11.67
C PRO A 246 -2.79 -2.90 12.32
N LEU A 247 -2.05 -2.06 11.58
CA LEU A 247 -1.57 -0.78 12.07
C LEU A 247 -2.68 0.28 12.08
N HIS A 248 -3.19 0.67 10.91
CA HIS A 248 -4.04 1.88 10.80
C HIS A 248 -5.49 1.67 11.25
N LYS A 249 -5.99 0.42 11.29
CA LYS A 249 -7.35 0.10 11.79
C LYS A 249 -7.33 -0.42 13.23
N ALA A 250 -6.38 -1.30 13.57
CA ALA A 250 -6.36 -1.97 14.87
C ALA A 250 -5.35 -1.38 15.88
N GLY A 251 -4.43 -0.50 15.45
CA GLY A 251 -3.42 0.09 16.32
C GLY A 251 -2.31 -0.88 16.76
N ALA A 252 -2.20 -2.04 16.10
CA ALA A 252 -1.13 -3.00 16.33
C ALA A 252 0.20 -2.48 15.78
N TYR A 253 1.31 -3.11 16.17
CA TYR A 253 2.67 -2.80 15.68
C TYR A 253 3.20 -1.38 15.93
N THR A 254 2.51 -0.55 16.73
CA THR A 254 2.96 0.79 17.13
C THR A 254 4.31 0.80 17.85
N HIS A 255 4.75 -0.33 18.42
CA HIS A 255 6.08 -0.49 19.02
C HIS A 255 7.24 -0.52 18.01
N LEU A 256 6.96 -0.69 16.71
CA LEU A 256 7.97 -0.65 15.64
C LEU A 256 8.10 0.75 15.03
N MET A 257 7.10 1.61 15.21
CA MET A 257 7.03 2.95 14.62
C MET A 257 8.04 3.91 15.23
N SER A 258 8.71 4.68 14.38
CA SER A 258 9.50 5.85 14.77
C SER A 258 8.60 7.01 15.19
N GLU A 259 9.17 8.12 15.68
CA GLU A 259 8.40 9.34 15.94
C GLU A 259 7.81 9.96 14.66
N GLU A 260 8.49 9.79 13.52
CA GLU A 260 8.02 10.27 12.20
C GLU A 260 6.80 9.48 11.73
N ASP A 261 6.84 8.15 11.86
CA ASP A 261 5.75 7.27 11.44
C ASP A 261 4.44 7.57 12.19
N LYS A 262 4.49 8.10 13.41
CA LYS A 262 3.31 8.27 14.28
C LYS A 262 2.31 9.32 13.78
N GLY A 263 2.75 10.25 12.91
CA GLY A 263 1.86 11.28 12.33
C GLY A 263 1.07 10.83 11.10
N GLU A 264 1.54 9.78 10.44
CA GLU A 264 1.08 9.33 9.11
C GLU A 264 -0.08 8.29 9.06
N PRO A 265 -0.38 7.45 10.09
CA PRO A 265 -1.29 6.30 9.89
C PRO A 265 -2.73 6.69 9.62
N GLN A 266 -3.14 7.89 10.05
CA GLN A 266 -4.48 8.38 9.76
C GLN A 266 -4.63 8.56 8.25
N VAL A 267 -3.63 9.10 7.55
CA VAL A 267 -3.72 9.46 6.13
C VAL A 267 -3.83 8.22 5.23
N ALA A 268 -3.21 7.10 5.63
CA ALA A 268 -3.25 5.85 4.87
C ALA A 268 -4.65 5.22 4.79
N ALA A 269 -5.49 5.43 5.82
CA ALA A 269 -6.85 4.90 5.86
C ALA A 269 -7.84 5.58 4.88
N TYR A 270 -7.41 6.62 4.15
CA TYR A 270 -8.28 7.39 3.25
C TYR A 270 -8.29 6.92 1.80
N ILE A 271 -7.31 6.10 1.40
CA ILE A 271 -7.06 5.79 -0.02
C ILE A 271 -7.68 4.45 -0.46
N GLN A 272 -8.50 3.82 0.38
CA GLN A 272 -9.21 2.59 0.03
C GLN A 272 -10.73 2.75 0.06
#